data_AF-A0A1I7V043-F1
#
_entry.id   AF-A0A1I7V043-F1
#
_cell.length_a   1.000
_cell.length_b   1.000
_cell.length_c   1.000
_cell.angle_alpha   90.00
_cell.angle_beta   90.00
_cell.angle_gamma   90.00
#
_symmetry.space_group_name_H-M   'P 1'
#
loop_
_entity.id
_entity.type
_entity.pdbx_description
1 polymer ?
#
loop_
_entity_poly.entity_id
_entity_poly.type
_entity_poly.pdbx_seq_one_letter_code
_entity_poly.pdbx_strand_id
1 'polypeptide(L)'
;MFILTSIPEIEHSHIEMIVPTMKKRENLIKFDKSFVHTSPESARRRHSKLIENCDRCIPIDYKPLFWNTTTDTWRFYDEKNNGLSYMTQVDHLNYHGLELIRNVYTNICRKL
;
A
#
# COMPACT_ATOMS: atom_id res chain seq x y z
N MET A 1 10.18 -9.58 -16.91
CA MET A 1 8.88 -9.89 -16.27
C MET A 1 8.69 -8.92 -15.12
N PHE A 2 7.53 -8.30 -14.97
CA PHE A 2 7.25 -7.42 -13.82
C PHE A 2 6.52 -8.22 -12.75
N ILE A 3 6.98 -8.13 -11.50
CA ILE A 3 6.34 -8.81 -10.36
C ILE A 3 5.86 -7.73 -9.39
N LEU A 4 4.55 -7.57 -9.28
CA LEU A 4 3.94 -6.74 -8.26
C LEU A 4 4.05 -7.46 -6.90
N THR A 5 4.86 -6.91 -6.00
CA THR A 5 4.95 -7.44 -4.64
C THR A 5 3.64 -7.17 -3.90
N SER A 6 3.14 -8.18 -3.20
CA SER A 6 1.84 -8.07 -2.52
C SER A 6 1.84 -6.97 -1.46
N ILE A 7 0.74 -6.23 -1.45
CA ILE A 7 0.28 -5.40 -0.33
C ILE A 7 -0.85 -6.14 0.40
N PRO A 8 -1.19 -5.76 1.64
CA PRO A 8 -2.29 -6.37 2.36
C PRO A 8 -3.60 -6.20 1.61
N GLU A 9 -4.46 -7.20 1.74
CA GLU A 9 -5.88 -7.04 1.42
C GLU A 9 -6.51 -6.10 2.45
N ILE A 10 -7.22 -5.08 1.98
CA ILE A 10 -7.84 -4.08 2.85
C ILE A 10 -9.28 -4.42 3.16
N GLU A 11 -9.73 -4.08 4.36
CA GLU A 11 -11.16 -4.09 4.69
C GLU A 11 -11.83 -2.87 4.06
N HIS A 12 -12.53 -3.08 2.93
CA HIS A 12 -13.07 -2.01 2.09
C HIS A 12 -14.01 -1.07 2.86
N SER A 13 -14.75 -1.60 3.83
CA SER A 13 -15.70 -0.84 4.65
C SER A 13 -14.99 0.19 5.54
N HIS A 14 -13.68 0.08 5.77
CA HIS A 14 -12.94 1.10 6.51
C HIS A 14 -12.56 2.32 5.65
N ILE A 15 -12.68 2.27 4.31
CA ILE A 15 -12.35 3.41 3.44
C ILE A 15 -13.27 4.61 3.77
N GLU A 16 -14.58 4.38 3.90
CA GLU A 16 -15.54 5.43 4.27
C GLU A 16 -15.32 5.97 5.69
N MET A 17 -14.67 5.17 6.55
CA MET A 17 -14.37 5.52 7.94
C MET A 17 -13.14 6.41 8.10
N ILE A 18 -12.32 6.61 7.05
CA ILE A 18 -11.06 7.37 7.14
C ILE A 18 -11.32 8.81 7.63
N VAL A 19 -12.19 9.54 6.93
CA VAL A 19 -12.47 10.94 7.26
C VAL A 19 -13.10 11.09 8.66
N PRO A 20 -14.10 10.27 9.05
CA PRO A 20 -14.59 10.25 10.43
C PRO A 20 -13.50 10.03 11.49
N THR A 21 -12.65 9.02 11.32
CA THR A 21 -11.57 8.70 12.28
C THR A 21 -10.58 9.85 12.42
N MET A 22 -10.16 10.44 11.30
CA MET A 22 -9.26 11.59 11.27
C MET A 22 -9.85 12.81 12.00
N LYS A 23 -11.13 13.12 11.76
CA LYS A 23 -11.82 14.24 12.43
C LYS A 23 -11.92 14.07 13.94
N LYS A 24 -12.13 12.82 14.41
CA LYS A 24 -12.23 12.50 15.83
C LYS A 24 -10.87 12.42 16.55
N ARG A 25 -9.75 12.56 15.80
CA ARG A 25 -8.38 12.39 16.32
C ARG A 25 -8.19 11.07 17.06
N GLU A 26 -8.85 10.02 16.55
CA GLU A 26 -8.74 8.68 17.10
C GLU A 26 -7.33 8.10 16.91
N ASN A 27 -7.01 7.05 17.66
CA ASN A 27 -5.71 6.38 17.58
C ASN A 27 -5.53 5.75 16.19
N LEU A 28 -4.73 6.40 15.34
CA LEU A 28 -4.47 5.97 13.97
C LEU A 28 -3.80 4.59 13.88
N ILE A 29 -3.02 4.18 14.88
CA ILE A 29 -2.37 2.86 14.88
C ILE A 29 -3.42 1.74 14.94
N LYS A 30 -4.42 1.90 15.81
CA LYS A 30 -5.51 0.92 15.93
C LYS A 30 -6.33 0.86 14.63
N PHE A 31 -6.58 2.02 14.03
CA PHE A 31 -7.31 2.12 12.78
C PHE A 31 -6.54 1.53 11.59
N ASP A 32 -5.26 1.84 11.45
CA ASP A 32 -4.41 1.27 10.41
C ASP A 32 -4.36 -0.27 10.49
N LYS A 33 -4.37 -0.83 11.71
CA LYS A 33 -4.44 -2.29 11.90
C LYS A 33 -5.79 -2.88 11.52
N SER A 34 -6.90 -2.16 11.75
CA SER A 34 -8.23 -2.63 11.37
C SER A 34 -8.46 -2.61 9.86
N PHE A 35 -7.65 -1.86 9.11
CA PHE A 35 -7.63 -1.89 7.65
C PHE A 35 -7.10 -3.20 7.07
N VAL A 36 -6.24 -3.94 7.79
CA VAL A 36 -5.60 -5.13 7.25
C VAL A 36 -6.50 -6.34 7.47
N HIS A 37 -7.12 -6.83 6.39
CA HIS A 37 -7.89 -8.07 6.41
C HIS A 37 -6.97 -9.28 6.37
N THR A 38 -6.05 -9.30 5.38
CA THR A 38 -5.08 -10.39 5.19
C THR A 38 -3.66 -9.83 5.12
N SER A 39 -2.74 -10.39 5.92
CA SER A 39 -1.32 -10.00 5.89
C SER A 39 -0.63 -10.43 4.57
N PRO A 40 0.20 -9.56 3.97
CA PRO A 40 0.88 -9.86 2.71
C PRO A 40 2.17 -10.69 2.89
N GLU A 41 2.62 -10.94 4.12
CA GLU A 41 3.96 -11.48 4.40
C GLU A 41 4.25 -12.79 3.68
N SER A 42 3.32 -13.75 3.74
CA SER A 42 3.46 -15.04 3.06
C SER A 42 3.56 -14.88 1.54
N ALA A 43 2.77 -13.98 0.95
CA ALA A 43 2.83 -13.69 -0.48
C ALA A 43 4.13 -12.98 -0.87
N ARG A 44 4.56 -12.00 -0.08
CA ARG A 44 5.83 -11.29 -0.28
C ARG A 44 7.03 -12.24 -0.17
N ARG A 45 7.02 -13.21 0.76
CA ARG A 45 8.06 -14.25 0.84
C ARG A 45 8.13 -15.10 -0.43
N ARG A 46 6.98 -15.50 -0.99
CA ARG A 46 6.92 -16.21 -2.27
C ARG A 46 7.46 -15.36 -3.42
N HIS A 47 7.04 -14.10 -3.52
CA HIS A 47 7.49 -13.19 -4.57
C HIS A 47 9.01 -12.95 -4.48
N SER A 48 9.56 -12.78 -3.27
CA SER A 48 11.01 -12.65 -3.07
C SER A 48 11.78 -13.85 -3.60
N LYS A 49 11.29 -15.08 -3.37
CA LYS A 49 11.93 -16.30 -3.87
C LYS A 49 11.84 -16.45 -5.39
N LEU A 50 10.75 -15.96 -6.00
CA LEU A 50 10.61 -15.89 -7.45
C LEU A 50 11.59 -14.89 -8.08
N ILE A 51 11.74 -13.70 -7.46
CA ILE A 51 12.64 -12.66 -7.95
C ILE A 51 14.11 -13.10 -7.81
N GLU A 52 14.49 -13.73 -6.69
CA GLU A 52 15.84 -14.22 -6.42
C GLU A 52 16.36 -15.17 -7.50
N ASN A 53 15.47 -15.97 -8.10
CA ASN A 53 15.80 -16.94 -9.15
C ASN A 53 15.51 -16.42 -10.58
N CYS A 54 15.36 -15.10 -10.76
CA CYS A 54 14.95 -14.52 -12.04
C CYS A 54 15.71 -13.23 -12.39
N ASP A 55 16.77 -13.36 -13.19
CA ASP A 55 17.64 -12.24 -13.59
C ASP A 55 16.92 -11.15 -14.40
N ARG A 56 15.81 -11.49 -15.06
CA ARG A 56 15.01 -10.57 -15.88
C ARG A 56 13.74 -10.08 -15.16
N CYS A 57 13.61 -10.36 -13.87
CA CYS A 57 12.46 -9.93 -13.08
C CYS A 57 12.69 -8.55 -12.48
N ILE A 58 11.70 -7.67 -12.66
CA ILE A 58 11.69 -6.33 -12.08
C ILE A 58 10.60 -6.28 -11.02
N PRO A 59 10.95 -6.10 -9.73
CA PRO A 59 9.97 -5.95 -8.68
C PRO A 59 9.30 -4.59 -8.75
N ILE A 60 7.97 -4.58 -8.61
CA ILE A 60 7.17 -3.37 -8.36
C ILE A 60 6.74 -3.46 -6.89
N ASP A 61 7.30 -2.61 -6.04
CA ASP A 61 7.03 -2.64 -4.59
C ASP A 61 6.45 -1.32 -4.10
N TYR A 62 5.22 -1.39 -3.60
CA TYR A 62 4.52 -0.25 -3.01
C TYR A 62 4.68 -0.17 -1.50
N LYS A 63 5.28 -1.17 -0.85
CA LYS A 63 5.49 -1.15 0.61
C LYS A 63 6.14 0.14 1.09
N PRO A 64 7.20 0.67 0.45
CA PRO A 64 7.82 1.93 0.91
C PRO A 64 6.88 3.15 0.91
N LEU A 65 5.78 3.10 0.16
CA LEU A 65 4.80 4.19 0.07
C LEU A 65 3.65 4.05 1.07
N PHE A 66 3.24 2.81 1.37
CA PHE A 66 2.09 2.54 2.25
C PHE A 66 2.48 2.09 3.66
N TRP A 67 3.72 1.67 3.90
CA TRP A 67 4.19 1.23 5.20
C TRP A 67 4.72 2.40 6.02
N ASN A 68 4.07 2.68 7.16
CA ASN A 68 4.56 3.65 8.11
C ASN A 68 5.55 2.98 9.07
N THR A 69 6.83 3.33 8.95
CA THR A 69 7.92 2.77 9.78
C THR A 69 7.88 3.25 11.23
N THR A 70 7.21 4.37 11.52
CA THR A 70 7.10 4.91 12.88
C THR A 70 6.09 4.10 13.70
N THR A 71 4.98 3.74 13.07
CA THR A 71 3.86 3.05 13.74
C THR A 71 3.82 1.56 13.49
N ASP A 72 4.66 1.06 12.57
CA ASP A 72 4.69 -0.34 12.14
C ASP A 72 3.33 -0.80 11.58
N THR A 73 2.73 0.04 10.73
CA THR A 73 1.38 -0.17 10.18
C THR A 73 1.29 0.17 8.71
N TRP A 74 0.28 -0.43 8.04
CA TRP A 74 -0.11 -0.07 6.68
C TRP A 74 -1.10 1.08 6.69
N ARG A 75 -0.83 2.13 5.91
CA ARG A 75 -1.68 3.31 5.80
C ARG A 75 -2.03 3.59 4.34
N PHE A 76 -3.31 3.48 4.02
CA PHE A 76 -3.85 3.63 2.67
C PHE A 76 -4.56 4.97 2.43
N TYR A 77 -4.21 5.98 3.22
CA TYR A 77 -4.77 7.31 3.13
C TYR A 77 -3.74 8.38 3.46
N ASP A 78 -3.97 9.58 2.93
CA ASP A 78 -3.11 10.72 3.10
C ASP A 78 -3.45 11.47 4.38
N GLU A 79 -2.69 11.18 5.45
CA GLU A 79 -2.86 11.85 6.74
C GLU A 79 -2.70 13.38 6.64
N LYS A 80 -1.78 13.86 5.79
CA LYS A 80 -1.51 15.29 5.62
C LYS A 80 -2.65 16.01 4.91
N ASN A 81 -3.36 15.29 4.02
CA ASN A 81 -4.51 15.80 3.28
C ASN A 81 -5.85 15.32 3.89
N ASN A 82 -5.97 15.38 5.22
CA ASN A 82 -7.21 15.10 5.96
C ASN A 82 -7.81 13.70 5.73
N GLY A 83 -6.97 12.70 5.46
CA GLY A 83 -7.43 11.33 5.24
C GLY A 83 -7.98 11.08 3.83
N LEU A 84 -7.49 11.80 2.82
CA LEU A 84 -7.83 11.48 1.44
C LEU A 84 -7.36 10.05 1.11
N SER A 85 -8.30 9.15 0.83
CA SER A 85 -7.98 7.75 0.52
C SER A 85 -7.12 7.65 -0.74
N TYR A 86 -6.22 6.66 -0.79
CA TYR A 86 -5.54 6.24 -2.01
C TYR A 86 -6.30 5.12 -2.74
N MET A 87 -7.31 4.51 -2.11
CA MET A 87 -8.03 3.34 -2.58
C MET A 87 -9.51 3.66 -2.82
N THR A 88 -10.13 3.04 -3.84
CA THR A 88 -11.60 3.03 -3.99
C THR A 88 -12.23 1.74 -3.45
N GLN A 89 -11.50 0.62 -3.51
CA GLN A 89 -11.91 -0.70 -3.03
C GLN A 89 -10.66 -1.58 -2.81
N VAL A 90 -10.86 -2.86 -2.49
CA VAL A 90 -9.77 -3.84 -2.35
C VAL A 90 -8.89 -3.86 -3.61
N ASP A 91 -7.58 -3.71 -3.42
CA ASP A 91 -6.55 -3.73 -4.48
C ASP A 91 -6.77 -2.75 -5.64
N HIS A 92 -7.55 -1.68 -5.43
CA HIS A 92 -7.87 -0.72 -6.49
C HIS A 92 -7.54 0.72 -6.07
N LEU A 93 -6.47 1.26 -6.66
CA LEU A 93 -6.02 2.63 -6.46
C LEU A 93 -6.96 3.62 -7.17
N ASN A 94 -7.25 4.74 -6.51
CA ASN A 94 -7.87 5.89 -7.15
C ASN A 94 -6.81 6.80 -7.80
N TYR A 95 -7.22 7.93 -8.39
CA TYR A 95 -6.29 8.87 -9.01
C TYR A 95 -5.21 9.40 -8.05
N HIS A 96 -5.56 9.66 -6.78
CA HIS A 96 -4.59 10.07 -5.76
C HIS A 96 -3.57 8.97 -5.47
N GLY A 97 -4.04 7.71 -5.38
CA GLY A 97 -3.19 6.53 -5.24
C GLY A 97 -2.28 6.29 -6.44
N LEU A 98 -2.76 6.51 -7.67
CA LEU A 98 -1.97 6.41 -8.89
C LEU A 98 -0.84 7.44 -8.92
N GLU A 99 -1.10 8.69 -8.52
CA GLU A 99 -0.04 9.70 -8.41
C GLU A 99 0.99 9.36 -7.33
N LEU A 100 0.57 8.76 -6.21
CA LEU A 100 1.49 8.27 -5.17
C LEU A 100 2.47 7.22 -5.72
N ILE A 101 1.99 6.24 -6.49
CA ILE A 101 2.83 5.16 -7.02
C ILE A 101 3.59 5.52 -8.31
N ARG A 102 3.27 6.66 -8.95
CA ARG A 102 3.85 7.09 -10.23
C ARG A 102 5.37 7.07 -10.25
N ASN A 103 6.01 7.44 -9.14
CA ASN A 103 7.46 7.45 -9.02
C ASN A 103 8.08 6.05 -9.11
N VAL A 104 7.37 5.00 -8.67
CA VAL A 104 7.84 3.60 -8.77
C VAL A 104 8.01 3.23 -10.24
N TYR A 105 6.99 3.47 -11.05
CA TYR A 105 7.01 3.20 -12.49
C TYR A 105 8.00 4.09 -13.24
N THR A 106 8.08 5.37 -12.89
CA THR A 106 9.05 6.29 -13.50
C THR A 106 10.48 5.80 -13.29
N ASN A 107 10.80 5.30 -12.10
CA ASN A 107 12.12 4.76 -11.78
C ASN A 107 12.41 3.44 -12.50
N ILE A 108 11.40 2.61 -12.71
CA ILE A 108 11.53 1.38 -13.51
C ILE A 108 11.83 1.73 -14.97
N CYS A 109 11.04 2.63 -15.57
CA CYS A 109 11.21 3.03 -16.97
C CYS A 109 12.58 3.65 -17.25
N ARG A 110 13.18 4.36 -16.28
CA ARG A 110 14.53 4.93 -16.42
C ARG A 110 15.66 3.89 -16.41
N LYS A 111 15.39 2.67 -15.94
CA LYS A 111 16.35 1.57 -15.83
C LYS A 111 16.23 0.54 -16.95
N LEU A 112 15.19 0.66 -17.77
CA LEU A 112 14.97 -0.13 -18.99
C LEU A 112 15.69 0.52 -20.17
#